data_AF-U4KLP4-F1
#
_entry.id   AF-U4KLP4-F1
#
_cell.length_a   1.000
_cell.length_b   1.000
_cell.length_c   1.000
_cell.angle_alpha   90.00
_cell.angle_beta   90.00
_cell.angle_gamma   90.00
#
_symmetry.space_group_name_H-M   'P 1'
#
loop_
_entity.id
_entity.type
_entity.pdbx_description
1 polymer ?
#
loop_
_entity_poly.entity_id
_entity_poly.type
_entity_poly.pdbx_seq_one_letter_code
_entity_poly.pdbx_strand_id
1 'polypeptide(L)' 'MINYVVYFTFLFLGFALAFRVLRTLEIEKYFKKGKIAEINVAYFIISLITGHLLGEFALRVITLFMEK' A
#
# COMPACT_ATOMS: atom_id res chain seq x y z
N MET A 1 -6.70 -20.72 -0.48
CA MET A 1 -5.43 -20.64 0.28
C MET A 1 -4.37 -19.86 -0.50
N ILE A 2 -4.01 -20.29 -1.72
CA ILE A 2 -3.05 -19.60 -2.60
C ILE A 2 -3.44 -18.12 -2.83
N ASN A 3 -4.71 -17.84 -3.10
CA ASN A 3 -5.20 -16.46 -3.28
C ASN A 3 -4.92 -15.57 -2.05
N TYR A 4 -5.15 -16.07 -0.83
CA TYR A 4 -4.84 -15.31 0.38
C TYR A 4 -3.34 -15.04 0.51
N VAL A 5 -2.49 -16.04 0.20
CA VAL A 5 -1.04 -15.87 0.23
C VAL A 5 -0.60 -14.79 -0.75
N VAL A 6 -1.04 -14.87 -2.01
CA VAL A 6 -0.75 -13.84 -3.03
C VAL A 6 -1.21 -12.46 -2.53
N TYR A 7 -2.46 -12.34 -2.12
CA TYR A 7 -3.02 -11.07 -1.67
C TYR A 7 -2.21 -10.45 -0.54
N PHE A 8 -1.95 -11.22 0.54
CA PHE A 8 -1.23 -10.69 1.70
C PHE A 8 0.24 -10.39 1.37
N THR A 9 0.90 -11.19 0.52
CA THR A 9 2.26 -10.90 0.05
C THR A 9 2.31 -9.55 -0.68
N PHE A 10 1.43 -9.32 -1.65
CA PHE A 10 1.40 -8.07 -2.40
C PHE A 10 0.89 -6.88 -1.56
N LEU A 11 -0.03 -7.11 -0.62
CA LEU A 11 -0.48 -6.12 0.37
C LEU A 11 0.70 -5.60 1.19
N PHE A 12 1.45 -6.51 1.83
CA PHE A 12 2.54 -6.12 2.73
C PHE A 12 3.75 -5.55 1.97
N LEU A 13 4.10 -6.11 0.82
CA LEU A 13 5.15 -5.56 -0.04
C LEU A 13 4.76 -4.17 -0.57
N GLY A 14 3.54 -4.05 -1.09
CA GLY A 14 3.00 -2.79 -1.58
C GLY A 14 2.93 -1.73 -0.49
N PHE A 15 2.48 -2.09 0.71
CA PHE A 15 2.49 -1.21 1.88
C PHE A 15 3.90 -0.72 2.22
N ALA A 16 4.87 -1.63 2.36
CA ALA A 16 6.23 -1.28 2.73
C ALA A 16 6.91 -0.37 1.71
N LEU A 17 6.70 -0.65 0.41
CA LEU A 17 7.21 0.16 -0.69
C LEU A 17 6.54 1.53 -0.73
N ALA A 18 5.21 1.59 -0.65
CA ALA A 18 4.46 2.84 -0.64
C ALA A 18 4.87 3.72 0.55
N PHE A 19 5.01 3.13 1.74
CA PHE A 19 5.46 3.86 2.93
C PHE A 19 6.85 4.45 2.75
N ARG A 20 7.78 3.69 2.17
CA ARG A 20 9.13 4.17 1.86
C ARG A 20 9.11 5.31 0.84
N VAL A 21 8.36 5.16 -0.25
CA VAL A 21 8.23 6.18 -1.31
C VAL A 21 7.61 7.46 -0.77
N LEU A 22 6.52 7.36 -0.01
CA LEU A 22 5.86 8.53 0.57
C LEU A 22 6.81 9.30 1.49
N ARG A 23 7.58 8.59 2.35
CA ARG A 23 8.59 9.25 3.20
C ARG A 23 9.63 10.01 2.38
N THR A 24 10.05 9.46 1.24
CA THR A 24 10.98 10.14 0.32
C THR A 24 10.33 11.31 -0.41
N LEU A 25 9.02 11.30 -0.63
CA LEU A 25 8.28 12.42 -1.23
C LEU A 25 8.04 13.59 -0.28
N GLU A 26 8.32 13.40 1.01
CA GLU A 26 8.15 14.39 2.09
C GLU A 26 6.74 14.98 2.07
N ILE A 27 5.71 14.13 2.07
CA ILE A 27 4.31 14.61 2.03
C ILE A 27 3.95 15.48 3.24
N GLU A 28 4.72 15.39 4.32
CA GLU A 28 4.66 16.24 5.51
C GLU A 28 4.75 17.74 5.19
N LYS A 29 5.39 18.13 4.07
CA LYS A 29 5.44 19.54 3.63
C LYS A 29 4.07 20.14 3.31
N TYR A 30 3.06 19.30 3.05
CA TYR A 30 1.69 19.72 2.80
C TYR A 30 0.85 19.85 4.08
N PHE A 31 1.38 19.46 5.24
CA PHE A 31 0.68 19.51 6.52
C PHE A 31 1.03 20.77 7.32
N LYS A 32 0.13 21.18 8.22
CA LYS A 32 0.43 22.25 9.19
C LYS A 32 1.54 21.80 10.15
N LYS A 33 2.45 22.72 10.49
CA LYS A 33 3.55 22.46 11.45
C LYS A 33 3.01 21.93 12.78
N GLY A 34 3.70 20.93 13.36
CA GLY A 34 3.37 20.33 14.65
C GLY A 34 2.35 19.18 14.61
N LYS A 35 1.86 18.80 13.42
CA LYS A 35 0.84 17.76 13.23
C LYS A 35 1.42 16.36 12.97
N ILE A 36 2.35 15.94 13.84
CA ILE A 36 3.13 14.70 13.67
C ILE A 36 2.22 13.46 13.64
N ALA A 37 1.20 13.41 14.50
CA ALA A 37 0.27 12.29 14.54
C ALA A 37 -0.51 12.16 13.22
N GLU A 38 -1.05 13.27 12.72
CA GLU A 38 -1.82 13.30 11.47
C GLU A 38 -0.95 12.97 10.26
N ILE A 39 0.31 13.41 10.24
CA ILE A 39 1.30 13.06 9.20
C ILE A 39 1.55 11.55 9.19
N ASN A 40 1.81 10.95 10.36
CA ASN A 40 2.05 9.51 10.47
C ASN A 40 0.84 8.68 10.07
N VAL A 41 -0.37 9.13 10.45
CA VAL A 41 -1.63 8.51 10.04
C VAL A 41 -1.81 8.61 8.52
N ALA A 42 -1.47 9.75 7.90
CA ALA A 42 -1.53 9.90 6.45
C ALA A 42 -0.57 8.94 5.74
N TYR A 43 0.69 8.85 6.19
CA TYR A 43 1.64 7.86 5.68
C TYR A 43 1.07 6.44 5.77
N PHE A 44 0.51 6.07 6.92
CA PHE A 44 -0.06 4.74 7.14
C PHE A 44 -1.25 4.46 6.23
N ILE A 45 -2.24 5.36 6.19
CA ILE A 45 -3.48 5.18 5.41
C ILE A 45 -3.18 5.09 3.92
N ILE A 46 -2.38 6.03 3.38
CA ILE A 46 -2.07 6.04 1.93
C ILE A 46 -1.29 4.78 1.55
N SER A 47 -0.35 4.35 2.40
CA SER A 47 0.40 3.12 2.16
C SER A 47 -0.48 1.88 2.21
N LEU A 48 -1.44 1.82 3.16
CA LEU A 48 -2.36 0.69 3.31
C LEU A 48 -3.32 0.58 2.13
N ILE A 49 -3.88 1.70 1.68
CA ILE A 49 -4.73 1.74 0.49
C ILE A 49 -3.93 1.29 -0.74
N THR A 50 -2.71 1.81 -0.92
CA THR A 50 -1.85 1.45 -2.05
C THR A 50 -1.51 -0.04 -2.04
N GLY A 51 -1.14 -0.58 -0.87
CA GLY A 51 -0.90 -2.01 -0.71
C GLY A 51 -2.14 -2.85 -1.02
N HIS A 52 -3.31 -2.44 -0.54
CA HIS A 52 -4.57 -3.15 -0.79
C HIS A 52 -4.89 -3.20 -2.29
N LEU A 53 -4.76 -2.07 -2.98
CA LEU A 53 -4.97 -2.00 -4.43
C LEU A 53 -3.99 -2.89 -5.19
N LEU A 54 -2.73 -2.96 -4.77
CA LEU A 54 -1.74 -3.86 -5.37
C LEU A 54 -2.05 -5.34 -5.11
N GLY A 55 -2.52 -5.69 -3.91
CA GLY A 55 -2.96 -7.03 -3.56
C GLY A 55 -4.16 -7.48 -4.41
N GLU A 56 -5.18 -6.64 -4.52
CA GLU A 56 -6.35 -6.86 -5.39
C GLU A 56 -5.97 -6.97 -6.86
N PHE A 57 -5.07 -6.10 -7.33
CA PHE A 57 -4.57 -6.14 -8.70
C PHE A 57 -3.83 -7.45 -8.99
N ALA A 58 -2.91 -7.87 -8.12
CA ALA A 58 -2.17 -9.11 -8.27
C ALA A 58 -3.09 -10.33 -8.29
N LEU A 59 -4.10 -10.35 -7.43
CA LEU A 59 -5.14 -11.39 -7.43
C LEU A 59 -5.86 -11.45 -8.78
N ARG A 60 -6.39 -10.32 -9.26
CA ARG A 60 -7.12 -10.25 -10.54
C ARG A 60 -6.28 -10.69 -11.72
N VAL A 61 -5.01 -10.30 -11.74
CA VAL A 61 -4.05 -10.73 -12.77
C VAL A 61 -3.90 -12.24 -12.73
N ILE A 62 -3.61 -12.83 -11.57
CA ILE A 62 -3.42 -14.28 -11.46
C ILE A 62 -4.69 -15.05 -11.80
N THR A 63 -5.87 -14.61 -11.35
CA THR A 63 -7.13 -15.28 -11.69
C THR A 63 -7.39 -15.27 -13.19
N LEU A 64 -7.10 -14.15 -13.87
CA LEU A 64 -7.28 -14.03 -15.32
C LEU A 64 -6.36 -14.97 -16.10
N PHE A 65 -5.16 -15.28 -15.58
CA PHE A 65 -4.24 -16.24 -16.18
C PHE A 65 -4.51 -17.70 -15.79
N MET A 66 -5.14 -17.97 -14.65
CA MET A 66 -5.51 -19.32 -14.20
C MET A 66 -6.88 -19.79 -14.71
N GLU A 67 -7.77 -18.90 -15.14
CA GLU A 67 -9.06 -19.22 -15.77
C GLU A 67 -8.95 -19.49 -17.29
N LYS A 68 -7.74 -19.52 -17.84
CA LYS A 68 -7.44 -20.05 -19.18
C LYS A 68 -6.94 -21.49 -19.10
#